data_AF-A0A914X9C2-F1
#
_entry.id   AF-A0A914X9C2-F1
#
_cell.length_a   1.000
_cell.length_b   1.000
_cell.length_c   1.000
_cell.angle_alpha   90.00
_cell.angle_beta   90.00
_cell.angle_gamma   90.00
#
_symmetry.space_group_name_H-M   'P 1'
#
loop_
_entity.id
_entity.type
_entity.pdbx_description
1 polymer ?
#
loop_
_entity_poly.entity_id
_entity_poly.type
_entity_poly.pdbx_seq_one_letter_code
_entity_poly.pdbx_strand_id
1 'polypeptide(L)'
;MYEEGKGVPQSDEEAAKWFGKAAEQGFAGAQSNLGMMYLNGRGVPQSDEEAVKLFRKAAEQGDAGAQNNLGNMYQEGKGVPQSDEEAVKLFRKAAEQGDAGAQSNLGMMYLNGRSVPQSDEEAAKWFGKAAEQGFAGAQSNFGMMYLNGRGVPQSDEEAVKLFRKAAEQGNPGAQSNLGGMYLNGRGVPQSDEEAVRWLRKAVEQGDAGAQSNLGWMYQTGRGVPQSDEDAIGWYMKAAEQEDSNAQDNLGFMYLNGRGVPQSVEEAVKWYTKAAEHGHVDAQVNLGFMYLNGLGVLQSDEEAKKWYTKAADQGDTNAQFNLEFIYDYGRDVSRANGKIVKLFIEAAEQGNAAAQNNLGWMYYIGLGVIQSDVDAVKWYRKAAEQGNSAGQNHLGNMYSYGCGVPQSNDEAAKWYKKSQNKES
;
A
#
# COMPACT_ATOMS: atom_id res chain seq x y z
N MET A 1 -13.50 -38.39 9.81
CA MET A 1 -12.47 -39.48 9.77
C MET A 1 -11.74 -39.48 8.44
N TYR A 2 -12.38 -39.82 7.32
CA TYR A 2 -11.70 -39.83 6.00
C TYR A 2 -11.21 -38.46 5.53
N GLU A 3 -11.92 -37.36 5.81
CA GLU A 3 -11.49 -36.01 5.42
C GLU A 3 -10.19 -35.57 6.11
N GLU A 4 -10.02 -35.92 7.39
CA GLU A 4 -8.90 -35.47 8.22
C GLU A 4 -7.84 -36.57 8.46
N GLY A 5 -8.00 -37.75 7.87
CA GLY A 5 -7.12 -38.89 8.09
C GLY A 5 -7.08 -39.41 9.54
N LYS A 6 -8.09 -39.07 10.37
CA LYS A 6 -8.13 -39.48 11.79
C LYS A 6 -8.57 -40.94 11.90
N GLY A 7 -7.60 -41.83 12.12
CA GLY A 7 -7.83 -43.27 12.32
C GLY A 7 -8.03 -44.09 11.04
N VAL A 8 -8.05 -43.45 9.88
CA VAL A 8 -8.12 -44.05 8.54
C VAL A 8 -7.29 -43.22 7.56
N PRO A 9 -6.81 -43.78 6.44
CA PRO A 9 -6.17 -42.97 5.39
C PRO A 9 -7.07 -41.83 4.93
N GLN A 10 -6.49 -40.66 4.72
CA GLN A 10 -7.23 -39.51 4.20
C GLN A 10 -7.76 -39.82 2.79
N SER A 11 -9.05 -39.56 2.55
CA SER A 11 -9.70 -39.78 1.27
C SER A 11 -10.89 -38.82 1.11
N ASP A 12 -10.73 -37.85 0.20
CA ASP A 12 -11.81 -36.92 -0.12
C ASP A 12 -12.97 -37.65 -0.82
N GLU A 13 -12.72 -38.68 -1.63
CA GLU A 13 -13.78 -39.47 -2.28
C GLU A 13 -14.65 -40.22 -1.25
N GLU A 14 -14.03 -40.89 -0.27
CA GLU A 14 -14.80 -41.58 0.78
C GLU A 14 -15.48 -40.58 1.71
N ALA A 15 -14.85 -39.43 2.01
CA ALA A 15 -15.51 -38.36 2.76
C ALA A 15 -16.75 -37.84 2.03
N ALA A 16 -16.66 -37.53 0.74
CA ALA A 16 -17.80 -37.10 -0.07
C ALA A 16 -18.94 -38.12 -0.08
N LYS A 17 -18.61 -39.40 -0.21
CA LYS A 17 -19.60 -40.49 -0.19
C LYS A 17 -20.34 -40.57 1.15
N TRP A 18 -19.64 -40.41 2.27
CA TRP A 18 -20.27 -40.43 3.60
C TRP A 18 -21.07 -39.16 3.87
N PHE A 19 -20.57 -38.00 3.48
CA PHE A 19 -21.34 -36.76 3.53
C PHE A 19 -22.58 -36.82 2.64
N GLY A 20 -22.49 -37.43 1.44
CA GLY A 20 -23.63 -37.72 0.56
C GLY A 20 -24.74 -38.48 1.27
N LYS A 21 -24.42 -39.62 1.88
CA LYS A 21 -25.39 -40.43 2.63
C LYS A 21 -26.05 -39.68 3.79
N ALA A 22 -25.30 -38.81 4.47
CA ALA A 22 -25.84 -37.99 5.56
C ALA A 22 -26.65 -36.79 5.03
N ALA A 23 -26.23 -36.17 3.94
CA ALA A 23 -26.93 -35.08 3.27
C ALA A 23 -28.30 -35.53 2.73
N GLU A 24 -28.37 -36.75 2.18
CA GLU A 24 -29.61 -37.43 1.77
C GLU A 24 -30.59 -37.64 2.93
N GLN A 25 -30.06 -37.87 4.14
CA GLN A 25 -30.86 -37.98 5.37
C GLN A 25 -31.25 -36.62 5.96
N GLY A 26 -30.87 -35.51 5.33
CA GLY A 26 -31.27 -34.17 5.74
C GLY A 26 -30.32 -33.49 6.73
N PHE A 27 -29.18 -34.09 7.09
CA PHE A 27 -28.26 -33.46 8.05
C PHE A 27 -27.63 -32.18 7.47
N ALA A 28 -28.00 -31.02 8.02
CA ALA A 28 -27.57 -29.71 7.52
C ALA A 28 -26.04 -29.55 7.44
N GLY A 29 -25.30 -29.95 8.47
CA GLY A 29 -23.83 -29.90 8.45
C GLY A 29 -23.21 -30.80 7.36
N ALA A 30 -23.81 -31.96 7.07
CA ALA A 30 -23.34 -32.82 5.99
C ALA A 30 -23.67 -32.25 4.61
N GLN A 31 -24.83 -31.61 4.45
CA GLN A 31 -25.17 -30.86 3.24
C GLN A 31 -24.18 -29.71 3.02
N SER A 32 -23.87 -28.95 4.06
CA SER A 32 -22.88 -27.86 4.02
C SER A 32 -21.49 -28.37 3.62
N ASN A 33 -20.99 -29.42 4.27
CA ASN A 33 -19.69 -30.00 3.95
C ASN A 33 -19.64 -30.57 2.53
N LEU A 34 -20.68 -31.30 2.10
CA LEU A 34 -20.74 -31.81 0.74
C LEU A 34 -20.81 -30.67 -0.29
N GLY A 35 -21.52 -29.58 0.02
CA GLY A 35 -21.55 -28.38 -0.80
C GLY A 35 -20.16 -27.79 -1.00
N MET A 36 -19.35 -27.73 0.06
CA MET A 36 -17.94 -27.31 -0.03
C MET A 36 -17.08 -28.26 -0.87
N MET A 37 -17.36 -29.57 -0.82
CA MET A 37 -16.65 -30.54 -1.65
C MET A 37 -16.95 -30.36 -3.13
N TYR A 38 -18.21 -30.10 -3.50
CA TYR A 38 -18.60 -29.73 -4.87
C TYR A 38 -18.02 -28.39 -5.31
N LEU A 39 -18.01 -27.38 -4.44
CA LEU A 39 -17.47 -26.06 -4.78
C LEU A 39 -15.97 -26.13 -5.12
N ASN A 40 -15.22 -26.98 -4.41
CA ASN A 40 -13.76 -27.10 -4.57
C ASN A 40 -13.32 -28.29 -5.44
N GLY A 41 -14.25 -29.11 -5.95
CA GLY A 41 -13.92 -30.32 -6.70
C GLY A 41 -13.14 -31.37 -5.89
N ARG A 42 -13.35 -31.43 -4.57
CA ARG A 42 -12.64 -32.36 -3.67
C ARG A 42 -13.43 -33.64 -3.52
N GLY A 43 -12.93 -34.76 -4.04
CA GLY A 43 -13.59 -36.07 -3.95
C GLY A 43 -14.86 -36.22 -4.81
N VAL A 44 -15.29 -35.15 -5.47
CA VAL A 44 -16.39 -35.09 -6.44
C VAL A 44 -16.03 -34.13 -7.57
N PRO A 45 -16.59 -34.28 -8.79
CA PRO A 45 -16.41 -33.27 -9.83
C PRO A 45 -16.92 -31.90 -9.37
N GLN A 46 -16.14 -30.85 -9.65
CA GLN A 46 -16.50 -29.49 -9.26
C GLN A 46 -17.86 -29.09 -9.87
N SER A 47 -18.76 -28.53 -9.06
CA SER A 47 -20.05 -28.03 -9.51
C SER A 47 -20.61 -26.96 -8.59
N ASP A 48 -20.60 -25.71 -9.05
CA ASP A 48 -21.20 -24.60 -8.31
C ASP A 48 -22.72 -24.78 -8.16
N GLU A 49 -23.40 -25.36 -9.16
CA GLU A 49 -24.85 -25.61 -9.10
C GLU A 49 -25.22 -26.61 -8.00
N GLU A 50 -24.47 -27.72 -7.86
CA GLU A 50 -24.71 -28.68 -6.79
C GLU A 50 -24.33 -28.11 -5.42
N ALA A 51 -23.26 -27.33 -5.35
CA ALA A 51 -22.89 -26.62 -4.12
C ALA A 51 -24.01 -25.67 -3.66
N VAL A 52 -24.57 -24.85 -4.57
CA VAL A 52 -25.72 -23.97 -4.28
C VAL A 52 -26.92 -24.76 -3.76
N LYS A 53 -27.28 -25.88 -4.41
CA LYS A 53 -28.42 -26.70 -3.99
C LYS A 53 -28.24 -27.21 -2.56
N LEU A 54 -27.05 -27.68 -2.21
CA LEU A 54 -26.74 -28.20 -0.89
C LEU A 54 -26.66 -27.10 0.16
N PHE A 55 -25.98 -25.99 -0.13
CA PHE A 55 -25.93 -24.85 0.79
C PHE A 55 -27.32 -24.25 1.02
N ARG A 56 -28.18 -24.17 0.00
CA ARG A 56 -29.56 -23.67 0.17
C ARG A 56 -30.34 -24.56 1.13
N LYS A 57 -30.29 -25.88 0.99
CA LYS A 57 -30.94 -26.83 1.90
C LYS A 57 -30.42 -26.72 3.35
N ALA A 58 -29.12 -26.55 3.53
CA ALA A 58 -28.51 -26.39 4.85
C ALA A 58 -28.84 -25.00 5.46
N ALA A 59 -28.81 -23.94 4.65
CA ALA A 59 -29.11 -22.58 5.06
C ALA A 59 -30.58 -22.40 5.47
N GLU A 60 -31.51 -23.07 4.79
CA GLU A 60 -32.93 -23.14 5.15
C GLU A 60 -33.16 -23.81 6.52
N GLN A 61 -32.26 -24.73 6.90
CA GLN A 61 -32.26 -25.36 8.23
C GLN A 61 -31.53 -24.54 9.30
N GLY A 62 -30.99 -23.37 8.95
CA GLY A 62 -30.31 -22.47 9.88
C GLY A 62 -28.80 -22.65 9.98
N ASP A 63 -28.19 -23.54 9.18
CA ASP A 63 -26.72 -23.74 9.21
C ASP A 63 -25.98 -22.44 8.84
N ALA A 64 -25.28 -21.85 9.82
CA ALA A 64 -24.64 -20.55 9.66
C ALA A 64 -23.49 -20.59 8.62
N GLY A 65 -22.73 -21.69 8.58
CA GLY A 65 -21.68 -21.89 7.59
C GLY A 65 -22.24 -21.95 6.16
N ALA A 66 -23.33 -22.68 5.94
CA ALA A 66 -24.01 -22.73 4.65
C ALA A 66 -24.64 -21.38 4.26
N GLN A 67 -25.19 -20.63 5.21
CA GLN A 67 -25.68 -19.28 4.97
C GLN A 67 -24.54 -18.37 4.51
N ASN A 68 -23.39 -18.39 5.18
CA ASN A 68 -22.21 -17.63 4.77
C ASN A 68 -21.73 -18.05 3.36
N ASN A 69 -21.57 -19.35 3.12
CA ASN A 69 -21.09 -19.86 1.83
C ASN A 69 -22.05 -19.54 0.68
N LEU A 70 -23.37 -19.71 0.88
CA LEU A 70 -24.37 -19.32 -0.10
C LEU A 70 -24.36 -17.82 -0.34
N GLY A 71 -24.13 -17.01 0.69
CA GLY A 71 -23.97 -15.56 0.58
C GLY A 71 -22.80 -15.19 -0.33
N ASN A 72 -21.64 -15.84 -0.17
CA ASN A 72 -20.48 -15.67 -1.07
C ASN A 72 -20.83 -16.04 -2.51
N MET A 73 -21.55 -17.15 -2.72
CA MET A 73 -21.95 -17.57 -4.06
C MET A 73 -22.88 -16.57 -4.75
N TYR A 74 -23.81 -15.94 -4.01
CA TYR A 74 -24.63 -14.84 -4.53
C TYR A 74 -23.80 -13.58 -4.81
N GLN A 75 -22.85 -13.23 -3.94
CA GLN A 75 -21.99 -12.05 -4.15
C GLN A 75 -21.12 -12.18 -5.40
N GLU A 76 -20.61 -13.38 -5.68
CA GLU A 76 -19.73 -13.66 -6.82
C GLU A 76 -20.48 -14.10 -8.09
N GLY A 77 -21.77 -14.42 -7.98
CA GLY A 77 -22.55 -14.97 -9.10
C GLY A 77 -22.14 -16.40 -9.51
N LYS A 78 -21.60 -17.19 -8.57
CA LYS A 78 -21.19 -18.58 -8.81
C LYS A 78 -22.38 -19.53 -8.64
N GLY A 79 -22.77 -20.22 -9.71
CA GLY A 79 -23.92 -21.15 -9.70
C GLY A 79 -25.30 -20.53 -9.48
N VAL A 80 -25.37 -19.21 -9.24
CA VAL A 80 -26.60 -18.39 -9.10
C VAL A 80 -26.38 -17.02 -9.75
N PRO A 81 -27.44 -16.32 -10.20
CA PRO A 81 -27.32 -14.92 -10.59
C PRO A 81 -26.75 -14.07 -9.46
N GLN A 82 -25.80 -13.19 -9.78
CA GLN A 82 -25.17 -12.31 -8.80
C GLN A 82 -26.21 -11.41 -8.11
N SER A 83 -26.14 -11.34 -6.78
CA SER A 83 -27.03 -10.51 -5.96
C SER A 83 -26.40 -10.15 -4.62
N ASP A 84 -25.94 -8.90 -4.49
CA ASP A 84 -25.47 -8.36 -3.21
C ASP A 84 -26.60 -8.29 -2.16
N GLU A 85 -27.87 -8.12 -2.59
CA GLU A 85 -29.02 -8.10 -1.68
C GLU A 85 -29.25 -9.46 -1.00
N GLU A 86 -29.22 -10.56 -1.78
CA GLU A 86 -29.34 -11.90 -1.21
C GLU A 86 -28.11 -12.27 -0.37
N ALA A 87 -26.91 -11.86 -0.80
CA ALA A 87 -25.69 -12.03 -0.04
C ALA A 87 -25.78 -11.35 1.34
N VAL A 88 -26.20 -10.07 1.41
CA VAL A 88 -26.38 -9.34 2.68
C VAL A 88 -27.39 -10.05 3.60
N LYS A 89 -28.52 -10.53 3.07
CA LYS A 89 -29.53 -11.24 3.87
C LYS A 89 -28.95 -12.50 4.51
N LEU A 90 -28.18 -13.28 3.75
CA LEU A 90 -27.55 -14.51 4.21
C LEU A 90 -26.39 -14.25 5.17
N PHE A 91 -25.50 -13.31 4.85
CA PHE A 91 -24.42 -12.88 5.74
C PHE A 91 -24.98 -12.37 7.06
N ARG A 92 -26.06 -11.58 7.06
CA ARG A 92 -26.69 -11.10 8.30
C ARG A 92 -27.19 -12.25 9.17
N LYS A 93 -27.91 -13.21 8.60
CA LYS A 93 -28.40 -14.38 9.35
C LYS A 93 -27.25 -15.19 9.97
N ALA A 94 -26.17 -15.42 9.22
CA ALA A 94 -25.01 -16.15 9.72
C ALA A 94 -24.22 -15.35 10.77
N ALA A 95 -24.04 -14.04 10.54
CA ALA A 95 -23.32 -13.14 11.44
C ALA A 95 -24.00 -12.97 12.80
N GLU A 96 -25.33 -12.91 12.81
CA GLU A 96 -26.16 -12.89 14.02
C GLU A 96 -26.06 -14.19 14.82
N GLN A 97 -25.77 -15.32 14.16
CA GLN A 97 -25.48 -16.60 14.80
C GLN A 97 -24.03 -16.73 15.29
N GLY A 98 -23.18 -15.74 15.04
CA GLY A 98 -21.80 -15.75 15.49
C GLY A 98 -20.78 -16.20 14.45
N ASP A 99 -21.17 -16.52 13.21
CA ASP A 99 -20.23 -16.96 12.18
C ASP A 99 -19.23 -15.84 11.84
N ALA A 100 -17.94 -16.05 12.16
CA ALA A 100 -16.91 -15.02 12.03
C ALA A 100 -16.66 -14.61 10.57
N GLY A 101 -16.78 -15.55 9.63
CA GLY A 101 -16.66 -15.27 8.20
C GLY A 101 -17.77 -14.34 7.72
N ALA A 102 -19.02 -14.64 8.07
CA ALA A 102 -20.18 -13.82 7.75
C ALA A 102 -20.15 -12.46 8.43
N GLN A 103 -19.67 -12.37 9.67
CA GLN A 103 -19.44 -11.09 10.35
C GLN A 103 -18.43 -10.24 9.57
N SER A 104 -17.31 -10.82 9.14
CA SER A 104 -16.33 -10.11 8.31
C SER A 104 -16.93 -9.68 6.97
N ASN A 105 -17.68 -10.56 6.30
CA ASN A 105 -18.31 -10.27 5.01
C ASN A 105 -19.36 -9.17 5.13
N LEU A 106 -20.20 -9.21 6.17
CA LEU A 106 -21.18 -8.16 6.44
C LEU A 106 -20.50 -6.83 6.77
N GLY A 107 -19.40 -6.85 7.50
CA GLY A 107 -18.55 -5.67 7.74
C GLY A 107 -18.08 -5.05 6.42
N MET A 108 -17.64 -5.86 5.46
CA MET A 108 -17.27 -5.39 4.11
C MET A 108 -18.45 -4.82 3.32
N MET A 109 -19.65 -5.38 3.45
CA MET A 109 -20.84 -4.83 2.79
C MET A 109 -21.17 -3.43 3.31
N TYR A 110 -21.09 -3.21 4.64
CA TYR A 110 -21.27 -1.88 5.24
C TYR A 110 -20.15 -0.91 4.89
N LEU A 111 -18.89 -1.35 4.87
CA LEU A 111 -17.75 -0.49 4.56
C LEU A 111 -17.85 0.10 3.14
N ASN A 112 -18.39 -0.67 2.20
CA ASN A 112 -18.49 -0.31 0.78
C ASN A 112 -19.89 0.18 0.35
N GLY A 113 -20.88 0.15 1.26
CA GLY A 113 -22.27 0.50 0.92
C GLY A 113 -22.93 -0.44 -0.11
N ARG A 114 -22.54 -1.72 -0.16
CA ARG A 114 -23.08 -2.69 -1.14
C ARG A 114 -24.41 -3.27 -0.65
N SER A 115 -25.52 -2.84 -1.26
CA SER A 115 -26.90 -3.22 -0.87
C SER A 115 -27.29 -2.88 0.58
N VAL A 116 -26.46 -2.11 1.28
CA VAL A 116 -26.72 -1.51 2.58
C VAL A 116 -26.18 -0.07 2.58
N PRO A 117 -26.75 0.86 3.37
CA PRO A 117 -26.15 2.18 3.54
C PRO A 117 -24.71 2.06 4.04
N GLN A 118 -23.78 2.77 3.41
CA GLN A 118 -22.38 2.78 3.84
C GLN A 118 -22.27 3.27 5.30
N SER A 119 -21.56 2.52 6.14
CA SER A 119 -21.37 2.86 7.54
C SER A 119 -20.06 2.26 8.08
N ASP A 120 -19.11 3.13 8.38
CA ASP A 120 -17.85 2.72 9.01
C ASP A 120 -18.10 2.20 10.44
N GLU A 121 -19.08 2.75 11.17
CA GLU A 121 -19.43 2.30 12.52
C GLU A 121 -19.97 0.86 12.54
N GLU A 122 -20.90 0.52 11.64
CA GLU A 122 -21.40 -0.86 11.54
C GLU A 122 -20.33 -1.81 11.00
N ALA A 123 -19.51 -1.36 10.05
CA ALA A 123 -18.37 -2.14 9.58
C ALA A 123 -17.39 -2.47 10.72
N ALA A 124 -16.98 -1.48 11.51
CA ALA A 124 -16.11 -1.64 12.67
C ALA A 124 -16.68 -2.63 13.68
N LYS A 125 -17.98 -2.50 13.99
CA LYS A 125 -18.68 -3.40 14.91
C LYS A 125 -18.65 -4.85 14.44
N TRP A 126 -18.90 -5.11 13.16
CA TRP A 126 -18.89 -6.48 12.63
C TRP A 126 -17.49 -7.05 12.49
N PHE A 127 -16.51 -6.26 12.01
CA PHE A 127 -15.11 -6.69 12.01
C PHE A 127 -14.59 -6.94 13.42
N GLY A 128 -14.96 -6.10 14.40
CA GLY A 128 -14.59 -6.28 15.80
C GLY A 128 -15.04 -7.64 16.36
N LYS A 129 -16.31 -8.00 16.14
CA LYS A 129 -16.83 -9.32 16.54
C LYS A 129 -16.07 -10.49 15.90
N ALA A 130 -15.78 -10.41 14.59
CA ALA A 130 -15.02 -11.45 13.90
C ALA A 130 -13.55 -11.49 14.37
N ALA A 131 -12.96 -10.33 14.65
CA ALA A 131 -11.58 -10.20 15.12
C ALA A 131 -11.38 -10.76 16.53
N GLU A 132 -12.37 -10.59 17.42
CA GLU A 132 -12.41 -11.19 18.76
C GLU A 132 -12.42 -12.72 18.69
N GLN A 133 -13.05 -13.29 17.66
CA GLN A 133 -13.04 -14.73 17.38
C GLN A 133 -11.74 -15.22 16.72
N GLY A 134 -10.78 -14.34 16.46
CA GLY A 134 -9.50 -14.69 15.87
C GLY A 134 -9.46 -14.65 14.34
N PHE A 135 -10.53 -14.24 13.65
CA PHE A 135 -10.56 -14.28 12.19
C PHE A 135 -9.57 -13.29 11.57
N ALA A 136 -8.49 -13.80 10.97
CA ALA A 136 -7.32 -13.00 10.55
C ALA A 136 -7.68 -11.87 9.57
N GLY A 137 -8.60 -12.12 8.61
CA GLY A 137 -9.07 -11.11 7.67
C GLY A 137 -9.77 -9.95 8.37
N ALA A 138 -10.63 -10.24 9.35
CA ALA A 138 -11.31 -9.21 10.13
C ALA A 138 -10.36 -8.48 11.08
N GLN A 139 -9.37 -9.17 11.67
CA GLN A 139 -8.33 -8.52 12.46
C GLN A 139 -7.56 -7.50 11.61
N SER A 140 -7.17 -7.86 10.38
CA SER A 140 -6.50 -6.95 9.47
C SER A 140 -7.39 -5.74 9.11
N ASN A 141 -8.64 -5.98 8.71
CA ASN A 141 -9.57 -4.92 8.36
C ASN A 141 -9.86 -3.99 9.55
N PHE A 142 -10.09 -4.55 10.74
CA PHE A 142 -10.34 -3.76 11.95
C PHE A 142 -9.10 -2.98 12.39
N GLY A 143 -7.91 -3.55 12.20
CA GLY A 143 -6.64 -2.83 12.39
C GLY A 143 -6.54 -1.60 11.48
N MET A 144 -6.92 -1.72 10.21
CA MET A 144 -7.00 -0.57 9.29
C MET A 144 -8.02 0.48 9.72
N MET A 145 -9.14 0.07 10.32
CA MET A 145 -10.13 1.02 10.84
C MET A 145 -9.59 1.85 12.01
N TYR A 146 -8.88 1.21 12.95
CA TYR A 146 -8.15 1.92 14.01
C TYR A 146 -7.05 2.82 13.47
N LEU A 147 -6.29 2.36 12.47
CA LEU A 147 -5.19 3.14 11.89
C LEU A 147 -5.68 4.46 11.26
N ASN A 148 -6.89 4.45 10.70
CA ASN A 148 -7.47 5.59 9.98
C ASN A 148 -8.57 6.33 10.75
N GLY A 149 -8.90 5.88 11.97
CA GLY A 149 -10.00 6.46 12.75
C GLY A 149 -11.39 6.31 12.11
N ARG A 150 -11.60 5.25 11.32
CA ARG A 150 -12.87 4.99 10.61
C ARG A 150 -13.80 4.16 11.46
N GLY A 151 -14.93 4.72 11.89
CA GLY A 151 -15.92 4.02 12.73
C GLY A 151 -15.47 3.71 14.17
N VAL A 152 -14.20 3.95 14.49
CA VAL A 152 -13.59 3.86 15.82
C VAL A 152 -12.60 5.02 16.00
N PRO A 153 -12.31 5.47 17.23
CA PRO A 153 -11.26 6.44 17.48
C PRO A 153 -9.91 5.94 16.95
N GLN A 154 -9.15 6.81 16.29
CA GLN A 154 -7.85 6.45 15.74
C GLN A 154 -6.90 5.97 16.85
N SER A 155 -6.25 4.82 16.64
CA SER A 155 -5.26 4.27 17.56
C SER A 155 -4.26 3.37 16.83
N ASP A 156 -3.02 3.87 16.70
CA ASP A 156 -1.94 3.09 16.09
C ASP A 156 -1.58 1.87 16.94
N GLU A 157 -1.68 1.97 18.28
CA GLU A 157 -1.40 0.85 19.20
C GLU A 157 -2.40 -0.30 19.04
N GLU A 158 -3.69 0.00 18.89
CA GLU A 158 -4.72 -1.03 18.65
C GLU A 158 -4.58 -1.64 17.25
N ALA A 159 -4.25 -0.82 16.25
CA ALA A 159 -3.95 -1.29 14.90
C ALA A 159 -2.78 -2.30 14.90
N VAL A 160 -1.68 -1.99 15.60
CA VAL A 160 -0.53 -2.91 15.76
C VAL A 160 -0.95 -4.24 16.39
N LYS A 161 -1.75 -4.20 17.46
CA LYS A 161 -2.18 -5.43 18.16
C LYS A 161 -2.97 -6.34 17.22
N LEU A 162 -3.87 -5.76 16.43
CA LEU A 162 -4.71 -6.49 15.48
C LEU A 162 -3.90 -7.00 14.28
N PHE A 163 -3.06 -6.16 13.68
CA PHE A 163 -2.18 -6.58 12.59
C PHE A 163 -1.22 -7.68 13.03
N ARG A 164 -0.65 -7.61 14.24
CA ARG A 164 0.20 -8.68 14.76
C ARG A 164 -0.53 -10.02 14.85
N LYS A 165 -1.74 -10.05 15.42
CA LYS A 165 -2.54 -11.28 15.50
C LYS A 165 -2.86 -11.85 14.12
N ALA A 166 -3.19 -11.00 13.14
CA ALA A 166 -3.45 -11.44 11.77
C ALA A 166 -2.18 -11.89 11.05
N ALA A 167 -1.07 -11.19 11.24
CA ALA A 167 0.22 -11.45 10.62
C ALA A 167 0.85 -12.77 11.11
N GLU A 168 0.69 -13.08 12.40
CA GLU A 168 1.08 -14.35 13.01
C GLU A 168 0.29 -15.54 12.45
N GLN A 169 -0.95 -15.30 12.00
CA GLN A 169 -1.77 -16.29 11.28
C GLN A 169 -1.47 -16.36 9.78
N GLY A 170 -0.52 -15.57 9.28
CA GLY A 170 -0.10 -15.59 7.89
C GLY A 170 -0.80 -14.59 6.97
N ASN A 171 -1.68 -13.71 7.47
CA ASN A 171 -2.37 -12.74 6.60
C ASN A 171 -1.36 -11.76 5.94
N PRO A 172 -1.23 -11.76 4.59
CA PRO A 172 -0.19 -11.00 3.90
C PRO A 172 -0.35 -9.48 4.06
N GLY A 173 -1.57 -8.96 3.94
CA GLY A 173 -1.84 -7.53 4.11
C GLY A 173 -1.51 -7.05 5.53
N ALA A 174 -1.81 -7.86 6.57
CA ALA A 174 -1.44 -7.54 7.94
C ALA A 174 0.08 -7.60 8.18
N GLN A 175 0.79 -8.56 7.56
CA GLN A 175 2.25 -8.62 7.60
C GLN A 175 2.88 -7.38 6.93
N SER A 176 2.33 -6.97 5.79
CA SER A 176 2.74 -5.75 5.06
C SER A 176 2.55 -4.50 5.91
N ASN A 177 1.34 -4.31 6.46
CA ASN A 177 1.00 -3.19 7.34
C ASN A 177 1.86 -3.16 8.60
N LEU A 178 2.04 -4.29 9.27
CA LEU A 178 2.89 -4.37 10.46
C LEU A 178 4.35 -4.04 10.12
N GLY A 179 4.85 -4.49 8.98
CA GLY A 179 6.16 -4.12 8.46
C GLY A 179 6.31 -2.61 8.27
N GLY A 180 5.32 -1.97 7.64
CA GLY A 180 5.27 -0.51 7.47
C GLY A 180 5.19 0.25 8.81
N MET A 181 4.48 -0.28 9.81
CA MET A 181 4.40 0.33 11.14
C MET A 181 5.75 0.28 11.87
N TYR A 182 6.48 -0.84 11.77
CA TYR A 182 7.84 -0.95 12.29
C TYR A 182 8.83 -0.06 11.55
N LEU A 183 8.70 0.09 10.24
CA LEU A 183 9.57 0.94 9.42
C LEU A 183 9.53 2.41 9.84
N ASN A 184 8.32 2.88 10.21
CA ASN A 184 8.03 4.27 10.54
C ASN A 184 7.95 4.55 12.05
N GLY A 185 8.04 3.51 12.90
CA GLY A 185 7.87 3.67 14.35
C GLY A 185 6.46 4.09 14.77
N ARG A 186 5.45 3.69 13.98
CA ARG A 186 4.05 4.10 14.19
C ARG A 186 3.37 3.09 15.12
N GLY A 187 3.00 3.50 16.33
CA GLY A 187 2.40 2.62 17.35
C GLY A 187 3.32 1.52 17.91
N VAL A 188 4.55 1.42 17.43
CA VAL A 188 5.62 0.53 17.89
C VAL A 188 6.97 1.24 17.82
N PRO A 189 7.97 0.86 18.63
CA PRO A 189 9.34 1.32 18.41
C PRO A 189 9.80 1.00 16.99
N GLN A 190 10.41 1.98 16.32
CA GLN A 190 10.95 1.82 14.97
C GLN A 190 12.00 0.71 14.95
N SER A 191 11.90 -0.20 13.98
CA SER A 191 12.86 -1.29 13.78
C SER A 191 12.87 -1.74 12.33
N ASP A 192 13.98 -1.45 11.64
CA ASP A 192 14.16 -1.88 10.25
C ASP A 192 14.30 -3.40 10.13
N GLU A 193 14.89 -4.04 11.14
CA GLU A 193 15.02 -5.50 11.19
C GLU A 193 13.65 -6.19 11.24
N GLU A 194 12.76 -5.73 12.13
CA GLU A 194 11.40 -6.28 12.21
C GLU A 194 10.58 -5.91 10.96
N ALA A 195 10.75 -4.70 10.42
CA ALA A 195 10.11 -4.33 9.16
C ALA A 195 10.49 -5.29 8.03
N VAL A 196 11.79 -5.53 7.79
CA VAL A 196 12.26 -6.49 6.78
C VAL A 196 11.70 -7.88 7.03
N ARG A 197 11.69 -8.33 8.29
CA ARG A 197 11.21 -9.65 8.67
C ARG A 197 9.74 -9.86 8.30
N TRP A 198 8.88 -8.90 8.59
CA TRP A 198 7.45 -8.99 8.28
C TRP A 198 7.18 -8.80 6.78
N LEU A 199 7.84 -7.83 6.15
CA LEU A 199 7.70 -7.59 4.71
C LEU A 199 8.14 -8.80 3.88
N ARG A 200 9.22 -9.50 4.25
CA ARG A 200 9.65 -10.73 3.55
C ARG A 200 8.58 -11.82 3.56
N LYS A 201 7.89 -12.03 4.69
CA LYS A 201 6.79 -12.99 4.78
C LYS A 201 5.61 -12.62 3.88
N ALA A 202 5.30 -11.32 3.76
CA ALA A 202 4.25 -10.83 2.87
C ALA A 202 4.66 -10.97 1.40
N VAL A 203 5.91 -10.68 1.07
CA VAL A 203 6.50 -10.83 -0.27
C VAL A 203 6.47 -12.28 -0.75
N GLU A 204 6.75 -13.26 0.13
CA GLU A 204 6.63 -14.69 -0.17
C GLU A 204 5.21 -15.09 -0.62
N GLN A 205 4.20 -14.33 -0.22
CA GLN A 205 2.80 -14.51 -0.57
C GLN A 205 2.34 -13.59 -1.73
N GLY A 206 3.25 -12.81 -2.30
CA GLY A 206 2.98 -11.94 -3.45
C GLY A 206 2.44 -10.54 -3.11
N ASP A 207 2.41 -10.13 -1.84
CA ASP A 207 1.85 -8.82 -1.44
C ASP A 207 2.58 -7.64 -2.12
N ALA A 208 1.86 -6.87 -2.93
CA ALA A 208 2.42 -5.79 -3.75
C ALA A 208 2.94 -4.62 -2.89
N GLY A 209 2.21 -4.25 -1.83
CA GLY A 209 2.64 -3.19 -0.90
C GLY A 209 3.93 -3.58 -0.17
N ALA A 210 4.09 -4.85 0.20
CA ALA A 210 5.30 -5.33 0.83
C ALA A 210 6.50 -5.38 -0.13
N GLN A 211 6.26 -5.76 -1.39
CA GLN A 211 7.27 -5.69 -2.44
C GLN A 211 7.74 -4.25 -2.64
N SER A 212 6.81 -3.28 -2.71
CA SER A 212 7.09 -1.85 -2.82
C SER A 212 7.94 -1.35 -1.64
N ASN A 213 7.51 -1.61 -0.41
CA ASN A 213 8.24 -1.23 0.80
C ASN A 213 9.63 -1.87 0.87
N LEU A 214 9.75 -3.16 0.51
CA LEU A 214 11.05 -3.83 0.50
C LEU A 214 11.97 -3.26 -0.58
N GLY A 215 11.43 -2.89 -1.75
CA GLY A 215 12.16 -2.16 -2.80
C GLY A 215 12.74 -0.84 -2.27
N TRP A 216 11.94 -0.08 -1.52
CA TRP A 216 12.40 1.16 -0.89
C TRP A 216 13.48 0.93 0.17
N MET A 217 13.36 -0.14 0.96
CA MET A 217 14.39 -0.52 1.92
C MET A 217 15.72 -0.88 1.24
N TYR A 218 15.69 -1.56 0.09
CA TYR A 218 16.90 -1.79 -0.73
C TYR A 218 17.45 -0.52 -1.35
N GLN A 219 16.60 0.36 -1.89
CA GLN A 219 17.03 1.63 -2.48
C GLN A 219 17.75 2.55 -1.48
N THR A 220 17.30 2.52 -0.22
CA THR A 220 17.78 3.39 0.86
C THR A 220 18.81 2.71 1.78
N GLY A 221 18.98 1.39 1.66
CA GLY A 221 19.86 0.62 2.55
C GLY A 221 19.35 0.50 3.99
N ARG A 222 18.04 0.57 4.21
CA ARG A 222 17.43 0.44 5.54
C ARG A 222 17.15 -1.02 5.85
N GLY A 223 17.75 -1.56 6.91
CA GLY A 223 17.59 -2.95 7.34
C GLY A 223 18.18 -4.01 6.38
N VAL A 224 18.52 -3.63 5.15
CA VAL A 224 19.19 -4.46 4.13
C VAL A 224 20.32 -3.68 3.48
N PRO A 225 21.34 -4.35 2.91
CA PRO A 225 22.36 -3.67 2.12
C PRO A 225 21.75 -2.87 0.96
N GLN A 226 22.21 -1.63 0.76
CA GLN A 226 21.71 -0.78 -0.31
C GLN A 226 21.97 -1.39 -1.68
N SER A 227 20.94 -1.46 -2.53
CA SER A 227 21.02 -2.04 -3.88
C SER A 227 19.91 -1.49 -4.77
N ASP A 228 20.27 -0.65 -5.74
CA ASP A 228 19.32 -0.13 -6.73
C ASP A 228 18.84 -1.23 -7.70
N GLU A 229 19.67 -2.25 -7.95
CA GLU A 229 19.31 -3.42 -8.77
C GLU A 229 18.21 -4.25 -8.10
N ASP A 230 18.36 -4.56 -6.80
CA ASP A 230 17.33 -5.28 -6.05
C ASP A 230 16.06 -4.42 -5.90
N ALA A 231 16.21 -3.12 -5.66
CA ALA A 231 15.08 -2.20 -5.54
C ALA A 231 14.19 -2.23 -6.79
N ILE A 232 14.78 -2.11 -7.99
CA ILE A 232 14.04 -2.20 -9.24
C ILE A 232 13.35 -3.54 -9.42
N GLY A 233 14.03 -4.64 -9.08
CA GLY A 233 13.43 -5.98 -9.17
C GLY A 233 12.15 -6.10 -8.33
N TRP A 234 12.12 -5.48 -7.16
CA TRP A 234 10.93 -5.45 -6.30
C TRP A 234 9.87 -4.47 -6.77
N TYR A 235 10.26 -3.25 -7.17
CA TYR A 235 9.31 -2.27 -7.69
C TYR A 235 8.62 -2.75 -8.96
N MET A 236 9.32 -3.43 -9.88
CA MET A 236 8.71 -4.01 -11.08
C MET A 236 7.60 -5.01 -10.74
N LYS A 237 7.85 -5.94 -9.80
CA LYS A 237 6.84 -6.92 -9.37
C LYS A 237 5.62 -6.27 -8.72
N ALA A 238 5.82 -5.23 -7.91
CA ALA A 238 4.73 -4.49 -7.27
C ALA A 238 3.94 -3.67 -8.30
N ALA A 239 4.63 -3.01 -9.23
CA ALA A 239 4.03 -2.18 -10.27
C ALA A 239 3.23 -2.98 -11.31
N GLU A 240 3.63 -4.22 -11.59
CA GLU A 240 2.86 -5.20 -12.39
C GLU A 240 1.53 -5.56 -11.72
N GLN A 241 1.44 -5.45 -10.40
CA GLN A 241 0.23 -5.61 -9.60
C GLN A 241 -0.49 -4.27 -9.34
N GLU A 242 -0.15 -3.24 -10.11
CA GLU A 242 -0.75 -1.90 -10.04
C GLU A 242 -0.47 -1.12 -8.74
N ASP A 243 0.57 -1.49 -7.97
CA ASP A 243 0.99 -0.70 -6.80
C ASP A 243 1.51 0.68 -7.23
N SER A 244 0.79 1.72 -6.85
CA SER A 244 1.07 3.09 -7.31
C SER A 244 2.35 3.68 -6.72
N ASN A 245 2.73 3.30 -5.48
CA ASN A 245 4.01 3.70 -4.89
C ASN A 245 5.19 3.11 -5.66
N ALA A 246 5.10 1.84 -6.07
CA ALA A 246 6.13 1.18 -6.85
C ALA A 246 6.23 1.77 -8.26
N GLN A 247 5.10 2.10 -8.87
CA GLN A 247 5.06 2.79 -10.17
C GLN A 247 5.73 4.17 -10.09
N ASP A 248 5.44 4.96 -9.06
CA ASP A 248 6.12 6.25 -8.85
C ASP A 248 7.64 6.07 -8.65
N ASN A 249 8.04 5.13 -7.80
CA ASN A 249 9.45 4.82 -7.56
C ASN A 249 10.17 4.33 -8.82
N LEU A 250 9.53 3.54 -9.68
CA LEU A 250 10.08 3.18 -11.00
C LEU A 250 10.26 4.41 -11.89
N GLY A 251 9.27 5.31 -11.89
CA GLY A 251 9.38 6.60 -12.57
C GLY A 251 10.66 7.33 -12.18
N PHE A 252 10.92 7.40 -10.87
CA PHE A 252 12.11 8.02 -10.32
C PHE A 252 13.40 7.27 -10.70
N MET A 253 13.41 5.94 -10.64
CA MET A 253 14.58 5.13 -11.00
C MET A 253 14.97 5.32 -12.47
N TYR A 254 14.01 5.25 -13.39
CA TYR A 254 14.25 5.44 -14.84
C TYR A 254 14.70 6.86 -15.17
N LEU A 255 14.11 7.87 -14.52
CA LEU A 255 14.48 9.26 -14.77
C LEU A 255 15.95 9.54 -14.44
N ASN A 256 16.45 8.90 -13.38
CA ASN A 256 17.79 9.12 -12.85
C ASN A 256 18.81 8.05 -13.25
N GLY A 257 18.38 7.00 -13.98
CA GLY A 257 19.24 5.89 -14.37
C GLY A 257 19.80 5.10 -13.18
N ARG A 258 19.00 4.91 -12.12
CA ARG A 258 19.38 4.15 -10.92
C ARG A 258 18.97 2.70 -11.07
N GLY A 259 19.93 1.78 -11.09
CA GLY A 259 19.68 0.33 -11.28
C GLY A 259 19.25 -0.06 -12.70
N VAL A 260 18.85 0.90 -13.54
CA VAL A 260 18.49 0.72 -14.96
C VAL A 260 19.10 1.84 -15.81
N PRO A 261 19.25 1.64 -17.13
CA PRO A 261 19.58 2.73 -18.04
C PRO A 261 18.56 3.87 -17.94
N GLN A 262 19.07 5.11 -17.92
CA GLN A 262 18.23 6.29 -17.87
C GLN A 262 17.28 6.35 -19.07
N SER A 263 15.99 6.55 -18.82
CA SER A 263 14.98 6.81 -19.85
C SER A 263 13.90 7.73 -19.30
N VAL A 264 13.78 8.92 -19.89
CA VAL A 264 12.74 9.88 -19.52
C VAL A 264 11.38 9.39 -20.01
N GLU A 265 11.33 8.69 -21.14
CA GLU A 265 10.10 8.13 -21.69
C GLU A 265 9.52 7.02 -20.81
N GLU A 266 10.35 6.12 -20.27
CA GLU A 266 9.89 5.12 -19.29
C GLU A 266 9.47 5.78 -17.97
N ALA A 267 10.18 6.82 -17.53
CA ALA A 267 9.79 7.56 -16.35
C ALA A 267 8.38 8.17 -16.49
N VAL A 268 8.10 8.82 -17.62
CA VAL A 268 6.75 9.35 -17.94
C VAL A 268 5.70 8.26 -17.89
N LYS A 269 5.96 7.10 -18.50
CA LYS A 269 4.99 5.99 -18.52
C LYS A 269 4.64 5.53 -17.11
N TRP A 270 5.63 5.35 -16.26
CA TRP A 270 5.42 4.89 -14.88
C TRP A 270 4.74 5.94 -14.00
N TYR A 271 5.16 7.21 -14.08
CA TYR A 271 4.47 8.30 -13.39
C TYR A 271 3.03 8.47 -13.88
N THR A 272 2.76 8.30 -15.18
CA THR A 272 1.39 8.36 -15.71
C THR A 272 0.51 7.28 -15.09
N LYS A 273 0.97 6.03 -15.04
CA LYS A 273 0.22 4.94 -14.39
C LYS A 273 -0.06 5.23 -12.92
N ALA A 274 0.93 5.68 -12.16
CA ALA A 274 0.76 6.02 -10.74
C ALA A 274 -0.22 7.19 -10.56
N ALA A 275 -0.07 8.24 -11.38
CA ALA A 275 -0.89 9.45 -11.33
C ALA A 275 -2.36 9.19 -11.70
N GLU A 276 -2.62 8.31 -12.67
CA GLU A 276 -3.95 7.85 -13.05
C GLU A 276 -4.67 7.10 -11.92
N HIS A 277 -3.92 6.37 -11.09
CA HIS A 277 -4.42 5.73 -9.86
C HIS A 277 -4.50 6.67 -8.65
N GLY A 278 -4.23 7.97 -8.84
CA GLY A 278 -4.38 8.97 -7.78
C GLY A 278 -3.12 9.28 -6.98
N HIS A 279 -1.97 8.67 -7.27
CA HIS A 279 -0.74 8.89 -6.50
C HIS A 279 -0.27 10.34 -6.59
N VAL A 280 -0.29 11.04 -5.45
CA VAL A 280 -0.10 12.49 -5.37
C VAL A 280 1.27 12.92 -5.90
N ASP A 281 2.34 12.29 -5.44
CA ASP A 281 3.70 12.65 -5.88
C ASP A 281 3.90 12.39 -7.38
N ALA A 282 3.25 11.35 -7.92
CA ALA A 282 3.34 11.04 -9.34
C ALA A 282 2.58 12.08 -10.17
N GLN A 283 1.45 12.58 -9.68
CA GLN A 283 0.72 13.68 -10.30
C GLN A 283 1.56 14.96 -10.32
N VAL A 284 2.25 15.28 -9.23
CA VAL A 284 3.19 16.42 -9.16
C VAL A 284 4.33 16.23 -10.16
N ASN A 285 4.97 15.06 -10.15
CA ASN A 285 6.08 14.72 -11.04
C ASN A 285 5.68 14.80 -12.52
N LEU A 286 4.50 14.28 -12.87
CA LEU A 286 3.98 14.33 -14.22
C LEU A 286 3.60 15.76 -14.63
N GLY A 287 3.01 16.54 -13.73
CA GLY A 287 2.75 17.96 -13.93
C GLY A 287 4.03 18.73 -14.24
N PHE A 288 5.10 18.43 -13.51
CA PHE A 288 6.44 18.98 -13.72
C PHE A 288 7.01 18.59 -15.09
N MET A 289 6.88 17.32 -15.49
CA MET A 289 7.35 16.83 -16.78
C MET A 289 6.62 17.52 -17.95
N TYR A 290 5.30 17.68 -17.87
CA TYR A 290 4.52 18.40 -18.89
C TYR A 290 4.86 19.89 -18.97
N LEU A 291 5.07 20.55 -17.83
CA LEU A 291 5.42 21.98 -17.80
C LEU A 291 6.74 22.25 -18.52
N ASN A 292 7.70 21.34 -18.37
CA ASN A 292 9.07 21.47 -18.89
C ASN A 292 9.32 20.71 -20.20
N GLY A 293 8.38 19.90 -20.68
CA GLY A 293 8.55 19.07 -21.88
C GLY A 293 9.58 17.96 -21.71
N LEU A 294 9.66 17.35 -20.53
CA LEU A 294 10.61 16.26 -20.23
C LEU A 294 9.98 14.92 -20.62
N GLY A 295 10.44 14.33 -21.73
CA GLY A 295 9.94 13.04 -22.23
C GLY A 295 8.52 13.06 -22.78
N VAL A 296 7.84 14.21 -22.72
CA VAL A 296 6.50 14.47 -23.26
C VAL A 296 6.49 15.77 -24.06
N LEU A 297 5.49 15.90 -24.94
CA LEU A 297 5.21 17.20 -25.55
C LEU A 297 4.81 18.19 -24.46
N GLN A 298 5.53 19.30 -24.40
CA GLN A 298 5.28 20.35 -23.42
C GLN A 298 3.82 20.84 -23.49
N SER A 299 3.15 20.88 -22.33
CA SER A 299 1.75 21.31 -22.23
C SER A 299 1.46 21.91 -20.85
N ASP A 300 1.23 23.23 -20.83
CA ASP A 300 0.84 23.94 -19.61
C ASP A 300 -0.56 23.50 -19.14
N GLU A 301 -1.43 23.09 -20.08
CA GLU A 301 -2.77 22.59 -19.80
C GLU A 301 -2.73 21.25 -19.07
N GLU A 302 -1.91 20.29 -19.56
CA GLU A 302 -1.73 19.00 -18.87
C GLU A 302 -0.99 19.18 -17.54
N ALA A 303 -0.01 20.09 -17.47
CA ALA A 303 0.67 20.40 -16.21
C ALA A 303 -0.32 20.90 -15.14
N LYS A 304 -1.17 21.88 -15.49
CA LYS A 304 -2.21 22.39 -14.60
C LYS A 304 -3.17 21.29 -14.17
N LYS A 305 -3.65 20.48 -15.12
CA LYS A 305 -4.57 19.37 -14.82
C LYS A 305 -4.00 18.40 -13.79
N TRP A 306 -2.74 18.01 -13.90
CA TRP A 306 -2.11 17.11 -12.94
C TRP A 306 -1.84 17.77 -11.59
N TYR A 307 -1.35 19.01 -11.58
CA TYR A 307 -1.20 19.74 -10.32
C TYR A 307 -2.54 20.02 -9.64
N THR A 308 -3.63 20.31 -10.36
CA THR A 308 -4.97 20.48 -9.77
C THR A 308 -5.39 19.21 -9.05
N LYS A 309 -5.21 18.04 -9.66
CA LYS A 309 -5.54 16.77 -9.00
C LYS A 309 -4.75 16.55 -7.71
N ALA A 310 -3.46 16.87 -7.69
CA ALA A 310 -2.64 16.75 -6.47
C ALA A 310 -3.03 17.80 -5.42
N ALA A 311 -3.31 19.04 -5.85
CA ALA A 311 -3.72 20.14 -4.98
C ALA A 311 -5.09 19.89 -4.33
N ASP A 312 -6.04 19.29 -5.05
CA ASP A 312 -7.35 18.87 -4.53
C ASP A 312 -7.22 17.77 -3.46
N GLN A 313 -6.12 17.01 -3.50
CA GLN A 313 -5.73 16.06 -2.45
C GLN A 313 -4.93 16.70 -1.30
N GLY A 314 -4.75 18.03 -1.34
CA GLY A 314 -4.10 18.81 -0.30
C GLY A 314 -2.60 18.99 -0.46
N ASP A 315 -2.01 18.60 -1.60
CA ASP A 315 -0.57 18.72 -1.81
C ASP A 315 -0.14 20.18 -1.97
N THR A 316 0.74 20.62 -1.08
CA THR A 316 1.21 22.01 -1.04
C THR A 316 2.16 22.34 -2.17
N ASN A 317 2.93 21.36 -2.67
CA ASN A 317 3.86 21.57 -3.78
C ASN A 317 3.07 21.79 -5.08
N ALA A 318 2.00 21.03 -5.29
CA ALA A 318 1.07 21.19 -6.40
C ALA A 318 0.35 22.54 -6.35
N GLN A 319 -0.14 22.95 -5.18
CA GLN A 319 -0.77 24.26 -4.98
C GLN A 319 0.19 25.40 -5.34
N PHE A 320 1.43 25.34 -4.85
CA PHE A 320 2.46 26.32 -5.18
C PHE A 320 2.79 26.34 -6.68
N ASN A 321 2.94 25.17 -7.31
CA ASN A 321 3.22 25.09 -8.74
C ASN A 321 2.05 25.62 -9.60
N LEU A 322 0.80 25.43 -9.18
CA LEU A 322 -0.36 26.04 -9.83
C LEU A 322 -0.33 27.56 -9.72
N GLU A 323 -0.18 28.09 -8.50
CA GLU A 323 -0.12 29.52 -8.23
C GLU A 323 1.01 30.17 -9.04
N PHE A 324 2.17 29.53 -9.09
CA PHE A 324 3.30 29.99 -9.87
C PHE A 324 3.00 30.08 -11.38
N ILE A 325 2.27 29.12 -11.95
CA ILE A 325 1.85 29.16 -13.37
C ILE A 325 0.82 30.27 -13.60
N TYR A 326 -0.08 30.52 -12.64
CA TYR A 326 -1.11 31.57 -12.75
C TYR A 326 -0.54 32.99 -12.59
N ASP A 327 0.32 33.22 -11.61
CA ASP A 327 0.78 34.56 -11.21
C ASP A 327 1.91 35.12 -12.10
N TYR A 328 2.86 34.27 -12.47
CA TYR A 328 4.09 34.72 -13.14
C TYR A 328 4.09 34.47 -14.64
N GLY A 329 3.13 33.69 -15.14
CA GLY A 329 2.98 33.38 -16.56
C GLY A 329 4.11 32.50 -17.12
N ARG A 330 3.85 31.96 -18.31
CA ARG A 330 4.63 30.91 -18.97
C ARG A 330 6.13 31.21 -19.11
N ASP A 331 6.48 32.43 -19.48
CA ASP A 331 7.87 32.78 -19.79
C ASP A 331 8.76 32.88 -18.55
N VAL A 332 8.20 33.26 -17.39
CA VAL A 332 8.91 33.30 -16.12
C VAL A 332 9.11 31.88 -15.59
N SER A 333 8.10 31.01 -15.70
CA SER A 333 8.25 29.61 -15.32
C SER A 333 9.34 28.89 -16.13
N ARG A 334 9.44 29.21 -17.42
CA ARG A 334 10.50 28.72 -18.30
C ARG A 334 11.88 29.27 -17.96
N ALA A 335 11.97 30.55 -17.61
CA ALA A 335 13.23 31.15 -17.18
C ALA A 335 13.77 30.45 -15.92
N ASN A 336 12.89 30.08 -14.99
CA ASN A 336 13.27 29.29 -13.82
C ASN A 336 13.77 27.88 -14.18
N GLY A 337 13.15 27.17 -15.13
CA GLY A 337 13.66 25.88 -15.61
C GLY A 337 15.10 25.98 -16.19
N LYS A 338 15.40 27.07 -16.91
CA LYS A 338 16.78 27.34 -17.38
C LYS A 338 17.75 27.67 -16.24
N ILE A 339 17.30 28.41 -15.22
CA ILE A 339 18.09 28.73 -14.03
C ILE A 339 18.43 27.46 -13.24
N VAL A 340 17.48 26.53 -13.12
CA VAL A 340 17.70 25.24 -12.45
C VAL A 340 18.74 24.40 -13.19
N LYS A 341 18.68 24.36 -14.52
CA LYS A 341 19.72 23.68 -15.33
C LYS A 341 21.12 24.27 -15.08
N LEU A 342 21.24 25.58 -14.99
CA LEU A 342 22.52 26.24 -14.65
C LEU A 342 22.99 25.91 -13.23
N PHE A 343 22.08 25.80 -12.27
CA PHE A 343 22.42 25.35 -10.92
C PHE A 343 22.90 23.89 -10.89
N ILE A 344 22.28 23.00 -11.68
CA ILE A 344 22.72 21.61 -11.84
C ILE A 344 24.15 21.56 -12.37
N GLU A 345 24.42 22.22 -13.49
CA GLU A 345 25.76 22.26 -14.10
C GLU A 345 26.81 22.82 -13.14
N ALA A 346 26.49 23.92 -12.42
CA ALA A 346 27.40 24.50 -11.44
C ALA A 346 27.63 23.60 -10.22
N ALA A 347 26.60 22.88 -9.75
CA ALA A 347 26.71 21.94 -8.65
C ALA A 347 27.56 20.72 -9.01
N GLU A 348 27.40 20.20 -10.22
CA GLU A 348 28.20 19.11 -10.80
C GLU A 348 29.67 19.51 -10.97
N GLN A 349 29.94 20.78 -11.31
CA GLN A 349 31.29 21.34 -11.36
C GLN A 349 31.91 21.61 -9.97
N GLY A 350 31.19 21.31 -8.88
CA GLY A 350 31.72 21.37 -7.52
C GLY A 350 31.38 22.64 -6.74
N ASN A 351 30.59 23.58 -7.26
CA ASN A 351 30.26 24.81 -6.55
C ASN A 351 29.40 24.54 -5.30
N ALA A 352 29.95 24.77 -4.10
CA ALA A 352 29.29 24.43 -2.84
C ALA A 352 27.96 25.18 -2.61
N ALA A 353 27.81 26.43 -3.08
CA ALA A 353 26.55 27.18 -2.96
C ALA A 353 25.49 26.63 -3.93
N ALA A 354 25.89 26.30 -5.17
CA ALA A 354 25.01 25.65 -6.13
C ALA A 354 24.58 24.27 -5.65
N GLN A 355 25.47 23.49 -5.03
CA GLN A 355 25.15 22.20 -4.42
C GLN A 355 24.13 22.35 -3.29
N ASN A 356 24.28 23.35 -2.40
CA ASN A 356 23.26 23.61 -1.37
C ASN A 356 21.91 23.97 -1.99
N ASN A 357 21.90 24.87 -2.98
CA ASN A 357 20.66 25.32 -3.61
C ASN A 357 19.98 24.19 -4.40
N LEU A 358 20.76 23.35 -5.08
CA LEU A 358 20.26 22.18 -5.76
C LEU A 358 19.70 21.15 -4.76
N GLY A 359 20.35 20.98 -3.61
CA GLY A 359 19.80 20.17 -2.52
C GLY A 359 18.43 20.68 -2.06
N TRP A 360 18.26 22.00 -1.96
CA TRP A 360 16.97 22.60 -1.65
C TRP A 360 15.94 22.42 -2.76
N MET A 361 16.34 22.60 -4.02
CA MET A 361 15.48 22.34 -5.17
C MET A 361 14.96 20.90 -5.18
N TYR A 362 15.81 19.91 -4.91
CA TYR A 362 15.38 18.51 -4.77
C TYR A 362 14.50 18.28 -3.54
N TYR A 363 14.76 18.98 -2.43
CA TYR A 363 13.96 18.85 -1.22
C TYR A 363 12.52 19.34 -1.42
N ILE A 364 12.34 20.44 -2.17
CA ILE A 364 11.01 21.06 -2.38
C ILE A 364 10.39 20.78 -3.76
N GLY A 365 11.07 20.03 -4.64
CA GLY A 365 10.60 19.77 -6.01
C GLY A 365 10.57 21.02 -6.91
N LEU A 366 11.42 22.02 -6.66
CA LEU A 366 11.45 23.24 -7.47
C LEU A 366 12.35 23.06 -8.68
N GLY A 367 11.75 22.94 -9.87
CA GLY A 367 12.53 22.85 -11.10
C GLY A 367 13.18 21.49 -11.33
N VAL A 368 12.99 20.55 -10.41
CA VAL A 368 13.44 19.15 -10.44
C VAL A 368 12.36 18.29 -9.80
N ILE A 369 12.35 16.99 -10.08
CA ILE A 369 11.51 16.05 -9.35
C ILE A 369 12.00 15.95 -7.90
N GLN A 370 11.07 16.05 -6.95
CA GLN A 370 11.39 16.03 -5.52
C GLN A 370 12.08 14.71 -5.15
N SER A 371 13.15 14.79 -4.36
CA SER A 371 13.92 13.63 -3.92
C SER A 371 14.72 13.99 -2.68
N ASP A 372 14.28 13.52 -1.51
CA ASP A 372 15.01 13.74 -0.26
C ASP A 372 16.40 13.08 -0.29
N VAL A 373 16.54 11.94 -0.97
CA VAL A 373 17.82 11.23 -1.09
C VAL A 373 18.82 12.07 -1.88
N ASP A 374 18.41 12.66 -3.01
CA ASP A 374 19.28 13.55 -3.78
C ASP A 374 19.51 14.89 -3.07
N ALA A 375 18.50 15.40 -2.35
CA ALA A 375 18.66 16.56 -1.49
C ALA A 375 19.79 16.35 -0.48
N VAL A 376 19.78 15.23 0.27
CA VAL A 376 20.86 14.86 1.20
C VAL A 376 22.19 14.75 0.48
N LYS A 377 22.25 14.06 -0.65
CA LYS A 377 23.49 13.89 -1.42
C LYS A 377 24.12 15.24 -1.76
N TRP A 378 23.32 16.21 -2.21
CA TRP A 378 23.81 17.53 -2.58
C TRP A 378 24.13 18.40 -1.35
N TYR A 379 23.29 18.38 -0.32
CA TYR A 379 23.60 19.04 0.95
C TYR A 379 24.89 18.52 1.58
N ARG A 380 25.15 17.21 1.52
CA ARG A 380 26.39 16.59 2.00
C ARG A 380 27.61 17.10 1.26
N LYS A 381 27.59 17.10 -0.08
CA LYS A 381 28.68 17.66 -0.89
C LYS A 381 28.95 19.14 -0.54
N ALA A 382 27.90 19.94 -0.36
CA ALA A 382 28.04 21.34 0.05
C ALA A 382 28.62 21.46 1.48
N ALA A 383 28.11 20.65 2.41
CA ALA A 383 28.47 20.67 3.82
C ALA A 383 29.93 20.25 4.07
N GLU A 384 30.42 19.27 3.32
CA GLU A 384 31.81 18.79 3.35
C GLU A 384 32.80 19.83 2.84
N GLN A 385 32.37 20.69 1.91
CA GLN A 385 33.13 21.88 1.50
C GLN A 385 33.04 23.04 2.50
N GLY A 386 32.28 22.86 3.58
CA GLY A 386 32.16 23.84 4.65
C GLY A 386 31.16 24.96 4.37
N ASN A 387 30.15 24.74 3.51
CA ASN A 387 29.02 25.63 3.34
C ASN A 387 28.08 25.53 4.57
N SER A 388 27.89 26.65 5.29
CA SER A 388 27.12 26.67 6.55
C SER A 388 25.64 26.37 6.37
N ALA A 389 25.03 26.84 5.27
CA ALA A 389 23.64 26.53 4.93
C ALA A 389 23.47 25.02 4.63
N GLY A 390 24.36 24.44 3.84
CA GLY A 390 24.37 23.00 3.54
C GLY A 390 24.57 22.14 4.78
N GLN A 391 25.40 22.58 5.73
CA GLN A 391 25.56 21.93 7.03
C GLN A 391 24.28 21.97 7.86
N ASN A 392 23.60 23.13 7.93
CA ASN A 392 22.31 23.23 8.63
C ASN A 392 21.22 22.39 7.96
N HIS A 393 21.08 22.45 6.64
CA HIS A 393 20.10 21.65 5.90
C HIS A 393 20.37 20.16 6.07
N LEU A 394 21.62 19.70 5.94
CA LEU A 394 21.96 18.31 6.20
C LEU A 394 21.67 17.90 7.65
N GLY A 395 21.91 18.78 8.62
CA GLY A 395 21.53 18.58 10.01
C GLY A 395 20.02 18.37 10.16
N ASN A 396 19.20 19.18 9.47
CA ASN A 396 17.74 19.00 9.45
C ASN A 396 17.35 17.66 8.82
N MET A 397 17.96 17.27 7.69
CA MET A 397 17.68 15.97 7.07
C MET A 397 17.93 14.82 8.04
N TYR A 398 19.03 14.86 8.80
CA TYR A 398 19.30 13.88 9.87
C TYR A 398 18.36 14.02 11.06
N SER A 399 17.93 15.22 11.43
CA SER A 399 17.03 15.43 12.57
C SER A 399 15.62 14.89 12.31
N TYR A 400 15.16 14.96 11.06
CA TYR A 400 13.81 14.54 10.65
C TYR A 400 13.78 13.19 9.93
N GLY A 401 14.94 12.62 9.58
CA GLY A 401 15.01 11.36 8.83
C GLY A 401 14.63 11.49 7.35
N CYS A 402 14.72 12.69 6.77
CA CYS A 402 14.40 12.94 5.37
C CYS A 402 15.56 12.46 4.48
N GLY A 403 15.35 11.41 3.68
CA GLY A 403 16.35 10.89 2.73
C GLY A 403 17.61 10.26 3.36
N VAL A 404 17.71 10.25 4.69
CA VAL A 404 18.75 9.58 5.50
C VAL A 404 18.16 9.09 6.83
N PRO A 405 18.78 8.11 7.49
CA PRO A 405 18.34 7.69 8.82
C PRO A 405 18.32 8.83 9.83
N GLN A 406 17.24 8.92 10.62
CA GLN A 406 17.16 9.91 11.68
C GLN A 406 18.29 9.70 12.69
N SER A 407 19.05 10.75 12.98
CA SER A 407 20.15 10.71 13.94
C SER A 407 20.37 12.09 14.55
N ASN A 408 19.95 12.24 15.81
CA ASN A 408 20.18 13.46 16.57
C ASN A 408 21.68 13.73 16.77
N ASP A 409 22.50 12.69 16.86
CA ASP A 409 23.95 12.82 17.00
C ASP A 409 24.59 13.36 15.71
N GLU A 410 24.21 12.83 14.55
CA GLU A 410 24.69 13.37 13.26
C GLU A 410 24.15 14.77 13.01
N ALA A 411 22.87 15.01 13.31
CA ALA A 411 22.28 16.34 13.22
C ALA A 411 23.07 17.36 14.06
N ALA A 412 23.33 17.05 15.34
CA ALA A 412 24.11 17.90 16.24
C ALA A 412 25.54 18.14 15.74
N LYS A 413 26.20 17.13 15.16
CA LYS A 413 27.54 17.31 14.54
C LYS A 413 27.50 18.32 13.41
N TRP A 414 26.49 18.26 12.54
CA TRP A 414 26.36 19.18 11.41
C TRP A 414 25.94 20.58 11.85
N TYR A 415 25.02 20.72 12.80
CA TYR A 415 24.67 22.01 13.41
C TYR A 415 25.86 22.68 14.10
N LYS A 416 26.70 21.92 14.80
CA LYS A 416 27.91 22.48 15.43
C LYS A 416 28.92 23.00 14.39
N LYS A 417 29.04 22.31 13.25
CA LYS A 417 29.91 22.74 12.16
C LYS A 417 29.42 24.04 11.50
N SER A 418 28.11 24.23 11.37
CA SER A 418 27.54 25.44 10.75
C SER A 418 27.79 26.71 11.56
N GLN A 419 27.89 26.60 12.89
CA GLN A 419 28.11 27.71 13.82
C GLN A 419 29.57 28.18 13.93
N ASN A 420 30.55 27.34 13.60
CA ASN A 420 31.97 27.61 13.86
C ASN A 420 32.68 28.44 12.76
N LYS A 421 31.97 29.08 11.83
CA LYS A 421 32.54 29.86 10.73
C LYS A 421 32.18 31.35 10.70
N GLU A 422 31.48 31.86 11.73
CA GLU A 422 31.18 33.30 11.87
C GLU A 422 32.20 34.10 12.71
N SER A 423 33.42 33.58 12.92
CA SER A 423 34.48 34.27 13.68
C SER A 423 35.64 34.74 12.81
#